data_AF-A0A8B6M8H1-F1
#
_entry.id   AF-A0A8B6M8H1-F1
#
_cell.length_a   1.000
_cell.length_b   1.000
_cell.length_c   1.000
_cell.angle_alpha   90.00
_cell.angle_beta   90.00
_cell.angle_gamma   90.00
#
_symmetry.space_group_name_H-M   'P 1'
#
loop_
_entity.id
_entity.type
_entity.pdbx_description
1 polymer ?
#
loop_
_entity_poly.entity_id
_entity_poly.type
_entity_poly.pdbx_seq_one_letter_code
_entity_poly.pdbx_strand_id
1 'polypeptide(L)'
;MLVFPQWWFDAPGGGLTPLLTQIDALWVVSSTGAPWWAARLVMGDPVRRQIARGVKPWICPKATFRMLTLHNMDRFTPAKGSVFLDRLEQAFQRF
;
A
#
# COMPACT_ATOMS: atom_id res chain seq x y z
N MET A 1 -4.78 -11.24 -26.83
CA MET A 1 -5.26 -11.91 -25.60
C MET A 1 -4.03 -12.48 -24.91
N LEU A 2 -3.53 -11.83 -23.85
CA LEU A 2 -2.33 -12.29 -23.15
C LEU A 2 -2.69 -13.56 -22.36
N VAL A 3 -2.05 -14.68 -22.68
CA VAL A 3 -2.20 -15.95 -21.96
C VAL A 3 -1.35 -15.85 -20.70
N PHE A 4 -1.99 -15.59 -19.55
CA PHE A 4 -1.31 -15.66 -18.26
C PHE A 4 -1.04 -17.13 -17.93
N PRO A 5 0.20 -17.51 -17.59
CA PRO A 5 0.53 -18.89 -17.33
C PRO A 5 -0.08 -19.39 -16.02
N GLN A 6 -0.50 -20.66 -16.01
CA GLN A 6 -1.36 -21.31 -15.00
C GLN A 6 -0.79 -21.32 -13.56
N TRP A 7 0.53 -21.23 -13.38
CA TRP A 7 1.21 -21.39 -12.09
C TRP A 7 0.84 -20.35 -11.01
N TRP A 8 0.16 -19.26 -11.37
CA TRP A 8 -0.36 -18.28 -10.41
C TRP A 8 -1.61 -18.77 -9.63
N PHE A 9 -2.40 -19.68 -10.21
CA PHE A 9 -3.72 -20.10 -9.68
C PHE A 9 -3.77 -21.55 -9.14
N ASP A 10 -2.64 -22.25 -9.12
CA ASP A 10 -2.56 -23.67 -8.74
C ASP A 10 -2.27 -23.91 -7.23
N ALA A 11 -2.69 -23.00 -6.34
CA ALA A 11 -2.68 -23.33 -4.92
C ALA A 11 -3.70 -24.48 -4.67
N PRO A 12 -3.38 -25.52 -3.88
CA PRO A 12 -4.34 -26.56 -3.54
C PRO A 12 -5.62 -25.92 -2.95
N GLY A 13 -6.72 -25.94 -3.73
CA GLY A 13 -7.97 -25.25 -3.39
C GLY A 13 -8.32 -24.00 -4.22
N GLY A 14 -7.59 -23.68 -5.30
CA GLY A 14 -7.92 -22.58 -6.23
C GLY A 14 -7.58 -21.18 -5.72
N GLY A 15 -6.68 -21.08 -4.74
CA GLY A 15 -6.21 -19.82 -4.16
C GLY A 15 -4.99 -19.24 -4.89
N LEU A 16 -4.58 -18.04 -4.47
CA LEU A 16 -3.35 -17.41 -4.91
C LEU A 16 -2.14 -18.00 -4.17
N THR A 17 -1.09 -18.40 -4.89
CA THR A 17 0.19 -18.82 -4.29
C THR A 17 1.08 -17.60 -4.06
N PRO A 18 1.49 -17.29 -2.81
CA PRO A 18 2.39 -16.16 -2.55
C PRO A 18 3.80 -16.43 -3.06
N LEU A 19 4.21 -15.73 -4.12
CA LEU A 19 5.56 -15.89 -4.71
C LEU A 19 6.58 -14.87 -4.19
N LEU A 20 6.15 -13.76 -3.60
CA LEU A 20 7.04 -12.71 -3.08
C LEU A 20 7.41 -12.98 -1.61
N THR A 21 7.93 -14.18 -1.34
CA THR A 21 8.29 -14.62 0.02
C THR A 21 9.65 -14.12 0.51
N GLN A 22 10.48 -13.64 -0.42
CA GLN A 22 11.82 -13.09 -0.17
C GLN A 22 11.83 -11.56 -0.01
N ILE A 23 10.65 -10.93 0.07
CA ILE A 23 10.54 -9.49 0.27
C ILE A 23 10.24 -9.20 1.74
N ASP A 24 11.09 -8.38 2.36
CA ASP A 24 10.98 -8.04 3.78
C ASP A 24 10.10 -6.82 4.06
N ALA A 25 9.75 -6.03 3.03
CA ALA A 25 8.87 -4.89 3.21
C ALA A 25 7.99 -4.54 2.01
N LEU A 26 6.76 -4.16 2.32
CA LEU A 26 5.77 -3.64 1.40
C LEU A 26 5.45 -2.19 1.80
N TRP A 27 5.90 -1.27 0.96
CA TRP A 27 5.64 0.17 1.12
C TRP A 27 4.61 0.64 0.11
N VAL A 28 3.67 1.46 0.58
CA VAL A 28 2.64 2.05 -0.27
C VAL A 28 2.67 3.57 -0.09
N VAL A 29 2.82 4.28 -1.19
CA VAL A 29 2.67 5.73 -1.23
C VAL A 29 1.43 6.05 -2.05
N SER A 30 0.54 6.86 -1.49
CA SER A 30 -0.72 7.19 -2.14
C SER A 30 -1.09 8.65 -1.87
N SER A 31 -2.04 9.16 -2.64
CA SER A 31 -2.62 10.48 -2.43
C SER A 31 -4.15 10.40 -2.50
N THR A 32 -4.82 11.24 -1.72
CA THR A 32 -6.28 11.28 -1.64
C THR A 32 -6.77 12.71 -1.43
N GLY A 33 -7.91 13.03 -2.05
CA GLY A 33 -8.63 14.30 -1.82
C GLY A 33 -9.19 14.38 -0.40
N ALA A 34 -9.54 13.24 0.20
CA ALA A 34 -10.13 13.22 1.54
C ALA A 34 -9.17 13.74 2.62
N PRO A 35 -9.67 14.50 3.61
CA PRO A 35 -8.88 14.83 4.78
C PRO A 35 -8.50 13.58 5.57
N TRP A 36 -7.35 13.63 6.24
CA TRP A 36 -6.81 12.49 7.01
C TRP A 36 -7.80 11.98 8.06
N TRP A 37 -8.57 12.87 8.71
CA TRP A 37 -9.54 12.51 9.73
C TRP A 37 -10.72 11.74 9.14
N ALA A 38 -11.19 12.10 7.94
CA ALA A 38 -12.30 11.40 7.30
C ALA A 38 -11.84 10.02 6.85
N ALA A 39 -10.66 9.94 6.22
CA ALA A 39 -10.06 8.66 5.83
C ALA A 39 -9.84 7.74 7.04
N ARG A 40 -9.26 8.27 8.13
CA ARG A 40 -8.84 7.47 9.28
C ARG A 40 -9.92 7.20 10.30
N LEU A 41 -10.68 8.22 10.71
CA LEU A 41 -11.67 8.10 11.80
C LEU A 41 -13.03 7.66 11.27
N VAL A 42 -13.49 8.19 10.13
CA VAL A 42 -14.81 7.84 9.58
C VAL A 42 -14.74 6.54 8.79
N MET A 43 -13.76 6.43 7.89
CA MET A 43 -13.69 5.29 6.97
C MET A 43 -12.75 4.17 7.45
N GLY A 44 -11.97 4.38 8.50
CA GLY A 44 -11.04 3.37 9.04
C GLY A 44 -9.94 2.98 8.04
N ASP A 45 -9.37 3.96 7.36
CA ASP A 45 -8.34 3.86 6.32
C ASP A 45 -8.63 2.74 5.31
N PRO A 46 -9.63 2.92 4.43
CA PRO A 46 -10.14 1.83 3.60
C PRO A 46 -9.05 1.22 2.71
N VAL A 47 -8.26 2.05 2.02
CA VAL A 47 -7.17 1.59 1.15
C VAL A 47 -6.11 0.83 1.96
N ARG A 48 -5.72 1.36 3.12
CA ARG A 48 -4.76 0.70 4.02
C ARG A 48 -5.26 -0.68 4.42
N ARG A 49 -6.55 -0.80 4.74
CA ARG A 49 -7.17 -2.07 5.13
C ARG A 49 -7.19 -3.06 3.97
N GLN A 50 -7.58 -2.61 2.78
CA GLN A 50 -7.61 -3.47 1.59
C GLN A 50 -6.22 -4.01 1.26
N ILE A 51 -5.18 -3.18 1.31
CA ILE A 51 -3.83 -3.66 1.00
C ILE A 51 -3.28 -4.52 2.13
N ALA A 52 -3.38 -4.07 3.38
CA ALA A 52 -2.78 -4.78 4.51
C ALA A 52 -3.44 -6.13 4.81
N ARG A 53 -4.76 -6.25 4.60
CA ARG A 53 -5.53 -7.46 4.91
C ARG A 53 -5.98 -8.22 3.68
N GLY A 54 -6.28 -7.53 2.59
CA GLY A 54 -6.81 -8.14 1.37
C GLY A 54 -5.73 -8.54 0.37
N VAL A 55 -4.61 -7.82 0.30
CA VAL A 55 -3.56 -8.09 -0.71
C VAL A 55 -2.33 -8.74 -0.08
N LYS A 56 -1.71 -8.08 0.90
CA LYS A 56 -0.45 -8.49 1.52
C LYS A 56 -0.37 -9.97 1.89
N PRO A 57 -1.38 -10.59 2.54
CA PRO A 57 -1.29 -12.00 2.94
C PRO A 57 -1.11 -12.97 1.77
N TRP A 58 -1.62 -12.61 0.59
CA TRP A 58 -1.60 -13.45 -0.61
C TRP A 58 -0.36 -13.25 -1.47
N ILE A 59 0.33 -12.12 -1.34
CA ILE A 59 1.50 -11.81 -2.16
C ILE A 59 2.81 -11.91 -1.36
N CYS A 60 2.88 -11.31 -0.17
CA CYS A 60 4.09 -11.19 0.66
C CYS A 60 3.73 -11.24 2.15
N PRO A 61 3.27 -12.40 2.66
CA PRO A 61 2.76 -12.51 4.03
C PRO A 61 3.76 -12.07 5.10
N LYS A 62 5.06 -12.32 4.87
CA LYS A 62 6.16 -12.02 5.79
C LYS A 62 6.64 -10.57 5.79
N ALA A 63 6.36 -9.82 4.72
CA ALA A 63 6.82 -8.44 4.61
C ALA A 63 6.28 -7.56 5.74
N THR A 64 7.06 -6.59 6.21
CA THR A 64 6.55 -5.48 7.00
C THR A 64 5.67 -4.58 6.12
N PHE A 65 4.67 -3.91 6.70
CA PHE A 65 3.76 -3.06 5.93
C PHE A 65 3.78 -1.62 6.42
N ARG A 66 4.10 -0.69 5.52
CA ARG A 66 4.04 0.75 5.75
C ARG A 66 3.26 1.42 4.64
N MET A 67 2.46 2.41 4.99
CA MET A 67 1.71 3.21 4.04
C MET A 67 1.78 4.68 4.44
N LEU A 68 2.12 5.53 3.47
CA LEU A 68 2.12 6.98 3.61
C LEU A 68 1.15 7.57 2.59
N THR A 69 0.19 8.34 3.09
CA THR A 69 -0.87 8.93 2.26
C THR A 69 -0.83 10.43 2.36
N LEU A 70 -0.74 11.10 1.21
CA LEU A 70 -0.95 12.54 1.11
C LEU A 70 -2.46 12.81 1.12
N HIS A 71 -2.95 13.46 2.18
CA HIS A 71 -4.36 13.83 2.33
C HIS A 71 -4.62 15.27 1.87
N ASN A 72 -5.90 15.61 1.63
CA ASN A 72 -6.33 16.94 1.21
C ASN A 72 -5.69 17.40 -0.11
N MET A 73 -5.59 16.53 -1.11
CA MET A 73 -5.12 16.92 -2.44
C MET A 73 -5.93 18.08 -3.05
N ASP A 74 -7.21 18.23 -2.70
CA ASP A 74 -8.04 19.33 -3.20
C ASP A 74 -7.54 20.72 -2.76
N ARG A 75 -6.72 20.78 -1.70
CA ARG A 75 -6.07 22.00 -1.19
C ARG A 75 -4.55 21.86 -1.23
N PHE A 76 -4.05 21.22 -2.27
CA PHE A 76 -2.62 20.99 -2.47
C PHE A 76 -1.88 22.31 -2.67
N THR A 77 -0.71 22.41 -2.05
CA THR A 77 0.23 23.52 -2.26
C THR A 77 1.64 22.94 -2.43
N PRO A 78 2.53 23.60 -3.19
CA PRO A 78 3.91 23.14 -3.35
C PRO A 78 4.64 22.92 -2.02
N ALA A 79 4.40 23.80 -1.03
CA ALA A 79 4.96 23.69 0.31
C ALA A 79 4.47 22.43 1.07
N LYS A 80 3.22 22.01 0.89
CA LYS A 80 2.75 20.73 1.45
C LYS A 80 3.37 19.54 0.72
N GLY A 81 3.58 19.68 -0.58
CA GLY A 81 4.29 18.70 -1.40
C GLY A 81 5.70 18.46 -0.89
N SER A 82 6.49 19.53 -0.69
CA SER A 82 7.86 19.42 -0.17
C SER A 82 7.90 18.74 1.19
N VAL A 83 7.07 19.16 2.15
CA VAL A 83 7.01 18.53 3.49
C VAL A 83 6.64 17.04 3.41
N PHE A 84 5.79 16.65 2.46
CA PHE A 84 5.45 15.24 2.27
C PHE A 84 6.60 14.45 1.66
N LEU A 85 7.32 15.03 0.69
CA LEU A 85 8.52 14.42 0.11
C LEU A 85 9.63 14.27 1.15
N ASP A 86 9.87 15.27 2.00
CA ASP A 86 10.84 15.19 3.10
C ASP A 86 10.49 14.04 4.06
N ARG A 87 9.19 13.87 4.38
CA ARG A 87 8.71 12.75 5.20
C ARG A 87 8.91 11.41 4.51
N LEU A 88 8.71 11.34 3.19
CA LEU A 88 8.97 10.12 2.42
C LEU A 88 10.46 9.79 2.49
N GLU A 89 11.32 10.74 2.18
CA GLU A 89 12.77 10.55 2.20
C GLU A 89 13.24 10.05 3.58
N GLN A 90 12.83 10.71 4.66
CA GLN A 90 13.15 10.28 6.02
C GLN A 90 12.63 8.88 6.35
N ALA A 91 11.47 8.50 5.80
CA ALA A 91 10.91 7.18 6.01
C ALA A 91 11.70 6.11 5.26
N PHE A 92 12.12 6.38 4.02
CA PHE A 92 12.93 5.47 3.22
C PHE A 92 14.39 5.37 3.70
N GLN A 93 14.95 6.43 4.29
CA GLN A 93 16.30 6.38 4.90
C GLN A 93 16.36 5.52 6.17
N ARG A 94 15.22 5.30 6.84
CA ARG A 94 15.12 4.44 8.03
C ARG A 94 14.86 2.97 7.69
N PHE A 95 14.80 2.67 6.40
CA PHE A 95 14.64 1.32 5.86
C PHE A 95 16.00 0.65 5.74
#